data_AF-A0A9D2RVI5-F1
#
_entry.id   AF-A0A9D2RVI5-F1
#
_cell.length_a   1.000
_cell.length_b   1.000
_cell.length_c   1.000
_cell.angle_alpha   90.00
_cell.angle_beta   90.00
_cell.angle_gamma   90.00
#
_symmetry.space_group_name_H-M   'P 1'
#
loop_
_entity.id
_entity.type
_entity.pdbx_description
1 polymer ?
#
loop_
_entity_poly.entity_id
_entity_poly.type
_entity_poly.pdbx_seq_one_letter_code
_entity_poly.pdbx_strand_id
1 'polypeptide(L)'
;MNQEWSELNKTMQLQIKKKTTFAAGIAALLNLREKLMEELLSIKREISPADFSAMPFPNAKGYHSKTIAYFIWHTIRIEDIVVHSLILQDDEIFRSHQSSIGAPIITTGNELAGPQIR
;
A
#
# COMPACT_ATOMS: atom_id res chain seq x y z
N MET A 1 7.59 6.89 11.23
CA MET A 1 7.42 7.53 9.92
C MET A 1 8.44 8.65 9.81
N ASN A 2 9.05 8.85 8.63
CA ASN A 2 9.94 9.97 8.37
C ASN A 2 9.23 11.30 8.70
N GLN A 3 9.94 12.27 9.28
CA GLN A 3 9.37 13.55 9.70
C GLN A 3 8.76 14.32 8.51
N GLU A 4 9.46 14.37 7.38
CA GLU A 4 9.01 15.03 6.16
C GLU A 4 7.67 14.44 5.68
N TRP A 5 7.56 13.11 5.63
CA TRP A 5 6.33 12.44 5.20
C TRP A 5 5.18 12.67 6.18
N SER A 6 5.49 12.77 7.49
CA SER A 6 4.52 13.10 8.51
C SER A 6 3.94 14.50 8.32
N GLU A 7 4.78 15.47 8.03
CA GLU A 7 4.37 16.85 7.78
C GLU A 7 3.59 16.98 6.47
N LEU A 8 4.02 16.30 5.41
CA LEU A 8 3.32 16.29 4.12
C LEU A 8 1.93 15.63 4.24
N ASN A 9 1.83 14.50 4.95
CA ASN A 9 0.54 13.84 5.22
C ASN A 9 -0.41 14.76 6.01
N LYS A 10 0.08 15.41 7.08
CA LYS A 10 -0.72 16.38 7.84
C LYS A 10 -1.20 17.54 6.96
N THR A 11 -0.33 18.09 6.14
CA THR A 11 -0.65 19.18 5.21
C THR A 11 -1.73 18.77 4.22
N MET A 12 -1.57 17.61 3.57
CA MET A 12 -2.55 17.04 2.66
C MET A 12 -3.93 16.88 3.33
N GLN A 13 -3.98 16.28 4.54
CA GLN A 13 -5.23 16.07 5.27
C GLN A 13 -5.94 17.38 5.66
N LEU A 14 -5.19 18.44 5.96
CA LEU A 14 -5.77 19.75 6.26
C LEU A 14 -6.33 20.41 4.99
N GLN A 15 -5.62 20.29 3.87
CA GLN A 15 -5.98 20.95 2.62
C GLN A 15 -7.16 20.28 1.91
N ILE A 16 -7.28 18.95 1.95
CA ILE A 16 -8.36 18.22 1.25
C ILE A 16 -9.75 18.46 1.85
N LYS A 17 -9.82 18.94 3.10
CA LYS A 17 -11.08 19.18 3.82
C LYS A 17 -11.80 20.46 3.40
N LYS A 18 -11.13 21.40 2.73
CA LYS A 18 -11.72 22.71 2.36
C LYS A 18 -11.71 22.87 0.84
N LYS A 19 -12.84 23.32 0.29
CA LYS A 19 -12.98 23.58 -1.15
C LYS A 19 -11.91 24.54 -1.70
N THR A 20 -11.55 25.57 -0.95
CA THR A 20 -10.56 26.58 -1.36
C THR A 20 -9.12 26.04 -1.43
N THR A 21 -8.81 24.97 -0.67
CA THR A 21 -7.48 24.35 -0.64
C THR A 21 -7.45 22.96 -1.27
N PHE A 22 -8.57 22.50 -1.83
CA PHE A 22 -8.71 21.12 -2.31
C PHE A 22 -7.68 20.78 -3.40
N ALA A 23 -7.49 21.68 -4.39
CA ALA A 23 -6.50 21.48 -5.45
C ALA A 23 -5.07 21.37 -4.91
N ALA A 24 -4.71 22.19 -3.91
CA ALA A 24 -3.42 22.08 -3.23
C ALA A 24 -3.30 20.77 -2.45
N GLY A 25 -4.39 20.31 -1.84
CA GLY A 25 -4.45 19.02 -1.14
C GLY A 25 -4.22 17.84 -2.09
N ILE A 26 -4.77 17.87 -3.31
CA ILE A 26 -4.49 16.88 -4.35
C ILE A 26 -3.02 16.90 -4.74
N ALA A 27 -2.44 18.09 -4.96
CA ALA A 27 -1.01 18.20 -5.28
C ALA A 27 -0.12 17.64 -4.14
N ALA A 28 -0.45 17.93 -2.89
CA ALA A 28 0.26 17.38 -1.72
C ALA A 28 0.12 15.85 -1.62
N LEU A 29 -1.06 15.29 -1.92
CA LEU A 29 -1.29 13.85 -1.97
C LEU A 29 -0.44 13.18 -3.04
N LEU A 30 -0.40 13.75 -4.26
CA LEU A 30 0.37 13.21 -5.37
C LEU A 30 1.88 13.24 -5.08
N ASN A 31 2.38 14.32 -4.48
CA ASN A 31 3.77 14.42 -4.04
C ASN A 31 4.10 13.36 -2.97
N LEU A 32 3.22 13.18 -1.97
CA LEU A 32 3.43 12.14 -0.97
C LEU A 32 3.45 10.74 -1.59
N ARG A 33 2.53 10.47 -2.53
CA ARG A 33 2.46 9.19 -3.25
C ARG A 33 3.73 8.93 -4.06
N GLU A 34 4.25 9.94 -4.74
CA GLU A 34 5.51 9.85 -5.50
C GLU A 34 6.68 9.48 -4.58
N LYS A 35 6.87 10.21 -3.48
CA LYS A 35 7.92 9.92 -2.49
C LYS A 35 7.83 8.51 -1.90
N LEU A 36 6.62 8.07 -1.54
CA LEU A 36 6.42 6.71 -1.02
C LEU A 36 6.70 5.64 -2.08
N MET A 37 6.37 5.90 -3.35
CA MET A 37 6.65 4.98 -4.45
C MET A 37 8.15 4.88 -4.73
N GLU A 38 8.88 6.00 -4.69
CA GLU A 38 10.34 6.00 -4.84
C GLU A 38 11.03 5.11 -3.82
N GLU A 39 10.53 5.09 -2.58
CA GLU A 39 11.08 4.24 -1.52
C GLU A 39 10.73 2.77 -1.69
N LEU A 40 9.51 2.46 -2.12
CA LEU A 40 9.16 1.08 -2.50
C LEU A 40 10.08 0.58 -3.62
N LEU A 41 10.41 1.44 -4.59
CA LEU A 41 11.35 1.12 -5.66
C LEU A 41 12.79 1.01 -5.16
N SER A 42 13.19 1.76 -4.13
CA SER A 42 14.52 1.61 -3.52
C SER A 42 14.68 0.30 -2.78
N ILE A 43 13.66 -0.09 -2.01
CA ILE A 43 13.64 -1.41 -1.35
C ILE A 43 13.88 -2.52 -2.37
N LYS A 44 13.19 -2.50 -3.51
CA LYS A 44 13.39 -3.47 -4.61
C LYS A 44 14.83 -3.53 -5.13
N ARG A 45 15.58 -2.44 -5.09
CA ARG A 45 16.98 -2.40 -5.54
C ARG A 45 17.96 -2.88 -4.46
N GLU A 46 17.62 -2.70 -3.20
CA GLU A 46 18.54 -2.84 -2.07
C GLU A 46 18.46 -4.22 -1.37
N ILE A 47 17.32 -4.91 -1.43
CA ILE A 47 17.13 -6.19 -0.73
C ILE A 47 17.02 -7.38 -1.68
N SER A 48 17.32 -8.57 -1.19
CA SER A 48 17.22 -9.79 -1.98
C SER A 48 15.76 -10.24 -2.14
N PRO A 49 15.43 -11.02 -3.20
CA PRO A 49 14.10 -11.61 -3.34
C PRO A 49 13.63 -12.43 -2.13
N ALA A 50 14.55 -13.08 -1.41
CA ALA A 50 14.23 -13.87 -0.22
C ALA A 50 13.75 -12.99 0.95
N ASP A 51 14.24 -11.75 1.05
CA ASP A 51 13.87 -10.81 2.10
C ASP A 51 12.42 -10.34 1.97
N PHE A 52 11.86 -10.37 0.77
CA PHE A 52 10.45 -10.00 0.54
C PHE A 52 9.46 -10.94 1.25
N SER A 53 9.81 -12.22 1.37
CA SER A 53 9.00 -13.25 2.04
C SER A 53 9.44 -13.51 3.48
N ALA A 54 10.52 -12.87 3.94
CA ALA A 54 11.01 -13.02 5.30
C ALA A 54 10.01 -12.45 6.31
N MET A 55 9.85 -13.15 7.43
CA MET A 55 9.00 -12.74 8.56
C MET A 55 9.84 -12.76 9.84
N PRO A 56 10.61 -11.70 10.11
CA PRO A 56 11.56 -11.67 11.21
C PRO A 56 10.90 -11.64 12.59
N PHE A 57 9.68 -11.09 12.70
CA PHE A 57 8.96 -10.96 13.96
C PHE A 57 7.56 -11.62 13.90
N PRO A 58 7.46 -12.95 13.70
CA PRO A 58 6.18 -13.62 13.42
C PRO A 58 5.14 -13.49 14.53
N ASN A 59 5.58 -13.32 15.78
CA ASN A 59 4.71 -13.19 16.95
C ASN A 59 4.48 -11.73 17.38
N ALA A 60 5.02 -10.75 16.65
CA ALA A 60 4.80 -9.35 16.96
C ALA A 60 3.36 -8.93 16.64
N LYS A 61 2.78 -8.08 17.49
CA LYS A 61 1.45 -7.51 17.26
C LYS A 61 1.53 -6.44 16.16
N GLY A 62 0.56 -6.45 15.24
CA GLY A 62 0.46 -5.46 14.17
C GLY A 62 1.34 -5.76 12.96
N TYR A 63 1.75 -4.72 12.23
CA TYR A 63 2.42 -4.85 10.92
C TYR A 63 3.81 -5.48 10.98
N HIS A 64 4.47 -5.51 12.14
CA HIS A 64 5.79 -6.12 12.29
C HIS A 64 5.80 -7.64 12.05
N SER A 65 4.65 -8.31 12.14
CA SER A 65 4.50 -9.72 11.79
C SER A 65 4.15 -9.97 10.32
N LYS A 66 4.08 -8.93 9.49
CA LYS A 66 3.81 -9.03 8.05
C LYS A 66 5.11 -9.05 7.25
N THR A 67 5.08 -9.66 6.07
CA THR A 67 6.20 -9.66 5.12
C THR A 67 6.18 -8.38 4.27
N ILE A 68 7.31 -8.05 3.63
CA ILE A 68 7.37 -6.91 2.71
C ILE A 68 6.49 -7.17 1.47
N ALA A 69 6.50 -8.41 0.95
CA ALA A 69 5.64 -8.82 -0.15
C ALA A 69 4.16 -8.58 0.16
N TYR A 70 3.71 -9.00 1.35
CA TYR A 70 2.34 -8.74 1.81
C TYR A 70 2.05 -7.25 1.89
N PHE A 71 2.95 -6.46 2.47
CA PHE A 71 2.72 -5.02 2.61
C PHE A 71 2.51 -4.34 1.24
N ILE A 72 3.34 -4.69 0.24
CA ILE A 72 3.23 -4.15 -1.12
C ILE A 72 1.91 -4.61 -1.75
N TRP A 73 1.64 -5.92 -1.74
CA TRP A 73 0.42 -6.48 -2.30
C TRP A 73 -0.83 -5.86 -1.65
N HIS A 74 -0.88 -5.79 -0.32
CA HIS A 74 -1.97 -5.26 0.47
C HIS A 74 -2.27 -3.78 0.13
N THR A 75 -1.21 -2.96 0.06
CA THR A 75 -1.34 -1.54 -0.25
C THR A 75 -1.92 -1.31 -1.65
N ILE A 76 -1.36 -1.99 -2.66
CA ILE A 76 -1.82 -1.86 -4.04
C ILE A 76 -3.23 -2.46 -4.19
N ARG A 77 -3.54 -3.54 -3.48
CA ARG A 77 -4.87 -4.16 -3.50
C ARG A 77 -5.95 -3.23 -2.97
N ILE A 78 -5.67 -2.44 -1.92
CA ILE A 78 -6.61 -1.42 -1.44
C ILE A 78 -6.86 -0.37 -2.53
N GLU A 79 -5.80 0.11 -3.19
CA GLU A 79 -5.92 1.11 -4.26
C GLU A 79 -6.75 0.56 -5.44
N ASP A 80 -6.47 -0.68 -5.85
CA ASP A 80 -7.18 -1.40 -6.92
C ASP A 80 -8.69 -1.53 -6.63
N ILE A 81 -9.07 -1.94 -5.41
CA ILE A 81 -10.48 -2.00 -5.00
C ILE A 81 -11.13 -0.62 -5.00
N VAL A 82 -10.46 0.38 -4.42
CA VAL A 82 -11.04 1.73 -4.29
C VAL A 82 -11.26 2.35 -5.68
N VAL A 83 -10.28 2.25 -6.57
CA VAL A 83 -10.36 2.82 -7.91
C VAL A 83 -11.40 2.08 -8.74
N HIS A 84 -11.30 0.76 -8.85
CA HIS A 84 -12.13 0.01 -9.78
C HIS A 84 -13.53 -0.27 -9.23
N SER A 85 -13.63 -0.80 -8.01
CA SER A 85 -14.93 -1.20 -7.46
C SER A 85 -15.73 -0.01 -6.91
N LEU A 86 -15.10 0.98 -6.28
CA LEU A 86 -15.82 2.08 -5.62
C LEU A 86 -16.00 3.33 -6.47
N ILE A 87 -15.02 3.67 -7.31
CA ILE A 87 -15.03 4.91 -8.10
C ILE A 87 -15.51 4.66 -9.53
N LEU A 88 -14.84 3.75 -10.26
CA LEU A 88 -15.11 3.51 -11.68
C LEU A 88 -16.25 2.51 -11.93
N GLN A 89 -16.51 1.63 -10.97
CA GLN A 89 -17.46 0.52 -11.08
C GLN A 89 -17.13 -0.43 -12.25
N ASP A 90 -15.85 -0.73 -12.43
CA ASP A 90 -15.33 -1.65 -13.44
C ASP A 90 -14.53 -2.81 -12.81
N ASP A 91 -13.92 -3.65 -13.65
CA ASP A 91 -13.20 -4.83 -13.21
C ASP A 91 -11.85 -4.49 -12.56
N GLU A 92 -11.63 -5.00 -11.35
CA GLU A 92 -10.38 -4.91 -10.60
C GLU A 92 -9.21 -5.56 -11.36
N ILE A 93 -8.04 -4.89 -11.45
CA ILE A 93 -6.89 -5.39 -12.20
C ILE A 93 -6.37 -6.69 -11.57
N PHE A 94 -6.36 -6.77 -10.24
CA PHE A 94 -5.84 -7.95 -9.53
C PHE A 94 -6.71 -9.19 -9.78
N ARG A 95 -8.02 -9.00 -9.96
CA ARG A 95 -8.94 -10.10 -10.28
C ARG A 95 -8.58 -10.76 -11.61
N SER A 96 -8.21 -9.95 -12.60
CA SER A 96 -7.79 -10.43 -13.92
C SER A 96 -6.42 -11.12 -13.91
N HIS A 97 -5.60 -10.89 -12.89
CA HIS A 97 -4.21 -11.39 -12.80
C HIS A 97 -3.98 -12.33 -11.61
N GLN A 98 -5.05 -12.85 -11.02
CA GLN A 98 -5.00 -13.61 -9.77
C GLN A 98 -4.07 -14.83 -9.85
N SER A 99 -4.14 -15.58 -10.95
CA SER A 99 -3.29 -16.76 -11.19
C SER A 99 -1.82 -16.39 -11.39
N SER A 100 -1.52 -15.26 -12.05
CA SER A 100 -0.13 -14.82 -12.26
C SER A 100 0.52 -14.25 -11.01
N ILE A 101 -0.26 -13.61 -10.13
CA ILE A 101 0.22 -13.03 -8.88
C ILE A 101 0.39 -14.11 -7.79
N GLY A 102 -0.34 -15.23 -7.91
CA GLY A 102 -0.32 -16.31 -6.92
C GLY A 102 -1.05 -15.96 -5.63
N ALA A 103 -1.93 -14.96 -5.66
CA ALA A 103 -2.70 -14.50 -4.50
C ALA A 103 -4.20 -14.82 -4.70
N PRO A 104 -4.70 -15.98 -4.23
CA PRO A 104 -6.09 -16.40 -4.43
C PRO A 104 -7.11 -15.60 -3.61
N ILE A 105 -6.69 -14.52 -2.96
CA ILE A 105 -7.49 -13.73 -2.04
C ILE A 105 -8.11 -12.55 -2.79
N ILE A 106 -9.42 -12.37 -2.62
CA ILE A 106 -10.19 -11.31 -3.27
C ILE A 106 -10.41 -10.07 -2.37
N THR A 107 -10.13 -10.19 -1.08
CA THR A 107 -10.26 -9.12 -0.09
C THR A 107 -9.00 -8.24 -0.08
N THR A 108 -8.84 -7.40 0.94
CA THR A 108 -7.59 -6.70 1.21
C THR A 108 -6.55 -7.59 1.89
N GLY A 109 -6.87 -8.80 2.35
CA GLY A 109 -5.97 -9.69 3.06
C GLY A 109 -5.71 -9.33 4.53
N ASN A 110 -6.48 -8.39 5.11
CA ASN A 110 -6.39 -8.03 6.53
C ASN A 110 -6.59 -9.21 7.49
N GLU A 111 -7.33 -10.21 7.04
CA GLU A 111 -7.62 -11.45 7.75
C GLU A 111 -6.41 -12.39 7.87
N LEU A 112 -5.37 -12.22 7.06
CA LEU A 112 -4.23 -13.15 7.03
C LEU A 112 -3.32 -12.94 8.22
N ALA A 113 -2.86 -14.04 8.83
CA ALA A 113 -1.88 -14.00 9.92
C ALA A 113 -0.83 -15.11 9.80
N GLY A 114 0.39 -14.81 10.28
CA GLY A 114 1.48 -15.76 10.37
C GLY A 114 1.74 -16.52 9.05
N PRO A 115 1.68 -17.87 9.05
CA PRO A 115 1.95 -18.67 7.86
C PRO A 115 1.06 -18.39 6.64
N GLN A 116 -0.14 -17.83 6.84
CA GLN A 116 -1.06 -17.49 5.73
C GLN A 116 -0.55 -16.33 4.85
N ILE A 117 0.46 -15.60 5.33
CA ILE A 117 1.06 -14.45 4.65
C ILE A 117 2.24 -14.89 3.75
N ARG A 118 2.74 -16.13 3.92
CA ARG A 118 3.93 -16.63 3.22
C ARG A 118 3.63 -17.17 1.84
#